data_AF-A0A2N5ZGL4-F1
#
_entry.id   AF-A0A2N5ZGL4-F1
#
_cell.length_a   1.000
_cell.length_b   1.000
_cell.length_c   1.000
_cell.angle_alpha   90.00
_cell.angle_beta   90.00
_cell.angle_gamma   90.00
#
_symmetry.space_group_name_H-M   'P 1'
#
loop_
_entity.id
_entity.type
_entity.pdbx_description
1 polymer ?
#
loop_
_entity_poly.entity_id
_entity_poly.type
_entity_poly.pdbx_seq_one_letter_code
_entity_poly.pdbx_strand_id
1 'polypeptide(L)'
;MGKRKIISIKEDLCNGCGLCAKGCPEGALKIIDGKARLVSEIYCDGLGACIGDCPLGAIEVEEREAQEYSEKKTMKNIVAKGENTIKAHLVHLLQHNEVEYFNQALKYLRENKIPVPDITAEMAGPSTPFPDSDKSWPVQLKLLNPKAGFLRNSHLLIAADCTAFSYGDFHRDFMEGKVPVIFCPKLDSEVDKYIEKLTSIFKDMDIEKITMVRMEVPCCGGVGSVVEKALDLSEKEIPVEEFIISITGDVK
;
A
#
# COMPACT_ATOMS: atom_id res chain seq x y z
N MET A 1 3.01 14.53 25.85
CA MET A 1 3.34 13.08 25.77
C MET A 1 2.03 12.35 25.71
N GLY A 2 1.94 11.32 24.86
CA GLY A 2 0.75 10.51 24.68
C GLY A 2 1.14 9.07 24.34
N LYS A 3 0.21 8.13 24.55
CA LYS A 3 0.41 6.74 24.11
C LYS A 3 0.34 6.68 22.59
N ARG A 4 1.38 6.12 21.98
CA ARG A 4 1.45 5.92 20.53
C ARG A 4 2.31 4.70 20.21
N LYS A 5 2.19 4.24 18.97
CA LYS A 5 3.13 3.29 18.38
C LYS A 5 4.48 3.96 18.15
N ILE A 6 5.55 3.27 18.54
CA ILE A 6 6.93 3.71 18.38
C ILE A 6 7.85 2.50 18.19
N ILE A 7 8.99 2.73 17.55
CA ILE A 7 10.00 1.68 17.35
C ILE A 7 10.70 1.35 18.67
N SER A 8 10.78 0.05 18.96
CA SER A 8 11.54 -0.55 20.06
C SER A 8 12.67 -1.41 19.49
N ILE A 9 13.80 -1.45 20.18
CA ILE A 9 15.01 -2.14 19.71
C ILE A 9 15.47 -3.12 20.79
N LYS A 10 15.49 -4.41 20.45
CA LYS A 10 16.03 -5.48 21.27
C LYS A 10 17.56 -5.45 21.23
N GLU A 11 18.16 -4.84 22.26
CA GLU A 11 19.61 -4.61 22.30
C GLU A 11 20.43 -5.91 22.30
N ASP A 12 19.88 -6.99 22.85
CA ASP A 12 20.48 -8.33 22.85
C ASP A 12 20.61 -8.93 21.45
N LEU A 13 19.66 -8.64 20.55
CA LEU A 13 19.68 -9.09 19.16
C LEU A 13 20.42 -8.12 18.23
N CYS A 14 20.47 -6.83 18.56
CA CYS A 14 21.09 -5.83 17.69
C CYS A 14 22.62 -5.97 17.63
N ASN A 15 23.20 -6.14 16.45
CA ASN A 15 24.66 -6.19 16.26
C ASN A 15 25.28 -4.88 15.74
N GLY A 16 24.49 -3.81 15.59
CA GLY A 16 24.98 -2.51 15.12
C GLY A 16 25.25 -2.38 13.63
N CYS A 17 24.77 -3.30 12.77
CA CYS A 17 25.02 -3.26 11.32
C CYS A 17 24.52 -1.98 10.61
N GLY A 18 23.56 -1.26 11.20
CA GLY A 18 23.10 0.05 10.71
C GLY A 18 22.18 0.02 9.49
N LEU A 19 21.72 -1.15 9.03
CA LEU A 19 20.78 -1.26 7.91
C LEU A 19 19.49 -0.49 8.19
N CYS A 20 18.90 -0.66 9.38
CA CYS A 20 17.72 0.08 9.82
C CYS A 20 17.92 1.61 9.87
N ALA A 21 19.13 2.09 10.17
CA ALA A 21 19.43 3.51 10.19
C ALA A 21 19.56 4.09 8.77
N LYS A 22 19.99 3.26 7.81
CA LYS A 22 20.04 3.63 6.38
C LYS A 22 18.66 3.59 5.74
N GLY A 23 17.83 2.60 6.09
CA GLY A 23 16.50 2.42 5.52
C GLY A 23 15.41 3.30 6.13
N CYS A 24 15.67 3.97 7.27
CA CYS A 24 14.72 4.87 7.90
C CYS A 24 14.57 6.19 7.11
N PRO A 25 13.42 6.44 6.45
CA PRO A 25 13.22 7.65 5.64
C PRO A 25 13.25 8.92 6.50
N GLU A 26 12.73 8.81 7.72
CA GLU A 26 12.68 9.86 8.75
C GLU A 26 14.05 10.24 9.33
N GLY A 27 15.06 9.37 9.16
CA GLY A 27 16.36 9.52 9.80
C GLY A 27 16.32 9.47 11.33
N ALA A 28 15.32 8.79 11.91
CA ALA A 28 15.09 8.68 13.35
C ALA A 28 16.12 7.78 14.07
N LEU A 29 16.75 6.87 13.34
CA LEU A 29 17.70 5.88 13.87
C LEU A 29 19.15 6.27 13.57
N LYS A 30 20.03 6.05 14.56
CA LYS A 30 21.48 6.09 14.39
C LYS A 30 22.15 4.92 15.11
N ILE A 31 23.38 4.61 14.73
CA ILE A 31 24.23 3.70 15.49
C ILE A 31 24.99 4.50 16.55
N ILE A 32 24.78 4.14 17.81
CA ILE A 32 25.40 4.74 18.99
C ILE A 32 25.85 3.59 19.87
N ASP A 33 27.13 3.59 20.26
CA ASP A 33 27.74 2.53 21.08
C ASP A 33 27.57 1.11 20.49
N GLY A 34 27.68 1.01 19.16
CA GLY A 34 27.53 -0.26 18.45
C GLY A 34 26.10 -0.82 18.41
N LYS A 35 25.09 -0.04 18.79
CA LYS A 35 23.67 -0.43 18.76
C LYS A 35 22.84 0.60 18.01
N ALA A 36 21.75 0.15 17.39
CA ALA A 36 20.76 1.05 16.85
C ALA A 36 20.02 1.75 18.00
N ARG A 37 19.87 3.07 17.91
CA ARG A 37 19.13 3.88 18.89
C ARG A 37 18.28 4.92 18.17
N LEU A 38 17.10 5.20 18.72
CA LEU A 38 16.33 6.38 18.36
C LEU A 38 17.05 7.63 18.87
N VAL A 39 17.35 8.57 17.98
CA VAL A 39 18.02 9.83 18.39
C VAL A 39 17.05 10.77 19.08
N SER A 40 15.77 10.69 18.74
CA SER A 40 14.66 11.35 19.43
C SER A 40 13.35 10.75 18.95
N GLU A 41 12.41 10.61 19.88
CA GLU A 41 11.08 10.04 19.60
C GLU A 41 10.27 10.90 18.63
N ILE A 42 10.53 12.21 18.58
CA ILE A 42 9.80 13.16 17.72
C ILE A 42 10.02 12.92 16.23
N TYR A 43 11.07 12.18 15.87
CA TYR A 43 11.38 11.82 14.49
C TYR A 43 10.86 10.42 14.12
N CYS A 44 10.42 9.62 15.10
CA CYS A 44 9.87 8.31 14.83
C CYS A 44 8.37 8.43 14.59
N ASP A 45 7.94 8.15 13.36
CA ASP A 45 6.53 8.08 12.98
C ASP A 45 5.80 6.85 13.59
N GLY A 46 6.54 5.79 13.91
CA GLY A 46 5.99 4.53 14.42
C GLY A 46 5.40 3.62 13.33
N LEU A 47 5.69 3.85 12.05
CA LEU A 47 5.11 3.12 10.92
C LEU A 47 5.83 1.81 10.58
N GLY A 48 7.05 1.63 11.07
CA GLY A 48 7.73 0.34 10.96
C GLY A 48 8.57 0.11 9.71
N ALA A 49 8.89 1.14 8.91
CA ALA A 49 9.70 1.00 7.69
C ALA A 49 11.02 0.24 7.92
N CYS A 50 11.64 0.42 9.08
CA CYS A 50 12.91 -0.20 9.44
C CYS A 50 12.83 -1.66 9.91
N ILE A 51 11.63 -2.22 10.16
CA ILE A 51 11.48 -3.58 10.70
C ILE A 51 12.06 -4.61 9.74
N GLY A 52 11.72 -4.49 8.45
CA GLY A 52 12.19 -5.40 7.40
C GLY A 52 13.69 -5.32 7.12
N ASP A 53 14.33 -4.19 7.45
CA ASP A 53 15.77 -4.00 7.25
C ASP A 53 16.63 -4.70 8.29
N CYS A 54 16.05 -5.19 9.39
CA CYS A 54 16.80 -5.83 10.45
C CYS A 54 16.92 -7.35 10.19
N PRO A 55 18.09 -7.86 9.75
CA PRO A 55 18.27 -9.29 9.47
C PRO A 55 18.21 -10.16 10.74
N LEU A 56 18.29 -9.54 11.92
CA LEU A 56 18.30 -10.22 13.22
C LEU A 56 16.94 -10.13 13.94
N GLY A 57 15.94 -9.49 13.33
CA GLY A 57 14.61 -9.32 13.95
C GLY A 57 14.64 -8.50 15.24
N ALA A 58 15.59 -7.57 15.39
CA ALA A 58 15.80 -6.80 16.60
C ALA A 58 14.86 -5.59 16.74
N ILE A 59 13.99 -5.32 15.77
CA ILE A 59 13.17 -4.12 15.69
C ILE A 59 11.69 -4.49 15.74
N GLU A 60 10.96 -3.85 16.65
CA GLU A 60 9.52 -4.05 16.84
C GLU A 60 8.80 -2.73 16.97
N VAL A 61 7.47 -2.76 16.81
CA VAL A 61 6.60 -1.64 17.15
C VAL A 61 5.93 -1.95 18.48
N GLU A 62 6.13 -1.07 19.45
CA GLU A 62 5.47 -1.14 20.75
C GLU A 62 4.54 0.07 20.93
N GLU A 63 3.54 -0.06 21.80
CA GLU A 63 2.71 1.07 22.23
C GLU A 63 3.15 1.50 23.63
N ARG A 64 3.68 2.72 23.75
CA ARG A 64 4.08 3.30 25.03
C ARG A 64 3.90 4.80 25.04
N GLU A 65 4.07 5.42 26.21
CA GLU A 65 4.16 6.87 26.30
C GLU A 65 5.45 7.35 25.61
N ALA A 66 5.28 8.27 24.67
CA ALA A 66 6.37 8.89 23.93
C ALA A 66 6.02 10.34 23.56
N GLN A 67 7.03 11.08 23.13
CA GLN A 67 6.80 12.40 22.52
C GLN A 67 6.05 12.24 21.18
N GLU A 68 5.28 13.27 20.83
CA GLU A 68 4.58 13.30 19.55
C GLU A 68 5.55 13.52 18.39
N TYR A 69 5.18 12.93 17.25
CA TYR A 69 5.93 13.00 16.01
C TYR A 69 5.72 14.38 15.43
N SER A 70 6.79 14.99 14.94
CA SER A 70 6.74 16.34 14.43
C SER A 70 7.35 16.40 13.05
N GLU A 71 6.49 16.26 12.04
CA GLU A 71 6.84 16.39 10.63
C GLU A 71 7.69 17.63 10.35
N LYS A 72 7.28 18.79 10.89
CA LYS A 72 8.04 20.05 10.74
C LYS A 72 9.47 19.94 11.26
N LYS A 73 9.70 19.25 12.37
CA LYS A 73 11.05 19.05 12.94
C LYS A 73 11.81 17.99 12.15
N THR A 74 11.16 16.92 11.72
CA THR A 74 11.75 15.89 10.85
C THR A 74 12.25 16.52 9.56
N MET A 75 11.41 17.32 8.89
CA MET A 75 11.77 17.98 7.64
C MET A 75 13.04 18.82 7.73
N LYS A 76 13.29 19.49 8.86
CA LYS A 76 14.55 20.24 9.07
C LYS A 76 15.79 19.36 8.92
N ASN A 77 15.71 18.10 9.35
CA ASN A 77 16.80 17.13 9.22
C ASN A 77 16.83 16.49 7.83
N ILE A 78 15.66 16.23 7.24
CA ILE A 78 15.53 15.61 5.91
C ILE A 78 16.10 16.50 4.83
N VAL A 79 15.73 17.79 4.82
CA VAL A 79 16.20 18.72 3.77
C VAL A 79 17.72 18.91 3.77
N ALA A 80 18.35 18.84 4.95
CA ALA A 80 19.80 18.94 5.09
C ALA A 80 20.56 17.76 4.44
N LYS A 81 19.89 16.64 4.17
CA LYS A 81 20.45 15.44 3.53
C LYS A 81 20.27 15.44 2.00
N GLY A 82 19.65 16.47 1.43
CA GLY A 82 19.50 16.65 -0.01
C GLY A 82 18.27 16.00 -0.63
N GLU A 83 18.09 16.24 -1.94
CA GLU A 83 16.87 15.96 -2.70
C GLU A 83 16.40 14.51 -2.64
N ASN A 84 17.32 13.53 -2.80
CA ASN A 84 16.96 12.11 -2.75
C ASN A 84 16.35 11.69 -1.40
N THR A 85 16.78 12.30 -0.30
CA THR A 85 16.22 12.02 1.03
C THR A 85 14.84 12.65 1.17
N ILE A 86 14.65 13.87 0.67
CA ILE A 86 13.32 14.53 0.62
C ILE A 86 12.34 13.66 -0.18
N LYS A 87 12.79 13.15 -1.32
CA LYS A 87 12.01 12.26 -2.18
C LYS A 87 11.61 10.96 -1.47
N ALA A 88 12.56 10.26 -0.86
CA ALA A 88 12.29 9.04 -0.10
C ALA A 88 11.28 9.27 1.04
N HIS A 89 11.44 10.38 1.77
CA HIS A 89 10.53 10.80 2.85
C HIS A 89 9.10 11.05 2.36
N LEU A 90 8.94 11.84 1.28
CA LEU A 90 7.62 12.14 0.70
C LEU A 90 6.91 10.88 0.18
N VAL A 91 7.64 9.97 -0.46
CA VAL A 91 7.12 8.69 -0.95
C VAL A 91 6.66 7.80 0.21
N HIS A 92 7.47 7.71 1.26
CA HIS A 92 7.14 6.97 2.48
C HIS A 92 5.82 7.43 3.12
N LEU A 93 5.64 8.74 3.33
CA LEU A 93 4.40 9.29 3.88
C LEU A 93 3.17 8.92 3.04
N LEU A 94 3.28 8.97 1.71
CA LEU A 94 2.18 8.59 0.81
C LEU A 94 1.89 7.09 0.83
N GLN A 95 2.92 6.25 0.82
CA GLN A 95 2.77 4.78 0.85
C GLN A 95 2.06 4.29 2.11
N HIS A 96 2.23 5.01 3.22
CA HIS A 96 1.55 4.76 4.48
C HIS A 96 0.26 5.58 4.68
N ASN A 97 -0.19 6.32 3.65
CA ASN A 97 -1.40 7.15 3.67
C ASN A 97 -1.41 8.24 4.78
N GLU A 98 -0.24 8.75 5.15
CA GLU A 98 -0.03 9.85 6.10
C GLU A 98 -0.24 11.21 5.42
N VAL A 99 -1.44 11.43 4.89
CA VAL A 99 -1.77 12.60 4.06
C VAL A 99 -1.58 13.92 4.80
N GLU A 100 -1.86 13.97 6.10
CA GLU A 100 -1.69 15.18 6.90
C GLU A 100 -0.21 15.56 7.02
N TYR A 101 0.65 14.61 7.38
CA TYR A 101 2.09 14.84 7.45
C TYR A 101 2.68 15.13 6.08
N PHE A 102 2.22 14.48 5.01
CA PHE A 102 2.63 14.80 3.65
C PHE A 102 2.35 16.27 3.30
N ASN A 103 1.16 16.78 3.63
CA ASN A 103 0.82 18.18 3.40
C ASN A 103 1.67 19.14 4.25
N GLN A 104 1.98 18.76 5.50
CA GLN A 104 2.90 19.52 6.35
C GLN A 104 4.33 19.57 5.76
N ALA A 105 4.80 18.45 5.20
CA ALA A 105 6.09 18.37 4.50
C ALA A 105 6.14 19.31 3.29
N LEU A 106 5.12 19.26 2.43
CA LEU A 106 5.02 20.17 1.27
C LEU A 106 4.95 21.63 1.68
N LYS A 107 4.20 21.95 2.75
CA LYS A 107 4.15 23.30 3.30
C LYS A 107 5.54 23.76 3.76
N TYR A 108 6.28 22.91 4.47
CA TYR A 108 7.64 23.21 4.90
C TYR A 108 8.56 23.53 3.71
N LEU A 109 8.53 22.71 2.65
CA LEU A 109 9.36 22.92 1.44
C LEU A 109 9.03 24.27 0.78
N ARG A 110 7.73 24.59 0.62
CA ARG A 110 7.28 25.87 0.06
C ARG A 110 7.71 27.07 0.90
N GLU A 111 7.53 27.02 2.21
CA GLU A 111 7.93 28.09 3.14
C GLU A 111 9.44 28.37 3.09
N ASN A 112 10.25 27.33 2.86
CA ASN A 112 11.72 27.44 2.79
C ASN A 112 12.26 27.58 1.35
N LYS A 113 11.38 27.73 0.34
CA LYS A 113 11.75 27.87 -1.08
C LYS A 113 12.59 26.70 -1.61
N ILE A 114 12.34 25.50 -1.11
CA ILE A 114 13.00 24.27 -1.55
C ILE A 114 12.11 23.64 -2.64
N PRO A 115 12.66 23.31 -3.83
CA PRO A 115 11.91 22.61 -4.87
C PRO A 115 11.36 21.28 -4.34
N VAL A 116 10.10 20.98 -4.68
CA VAL A 116 9.52 19.67 -4.40
C VAL A 116 10.04 18.70 -5.46
N PRO A 117 10.72 17.60 -5.09
CA PRO A 117 11.21 16.64 -6.06
C PRO A 117 10.04 15.99 -6.80
N ASP A 118 10.26 15.61 -8.05
CA ASP A 118 9.30 14.82 -8.80
C ASP A 118 9.22 13.41 -8.21
N ILE A 119 8.06 13.08 -7.65
CA ILE A 119 7.74 11.80 -7.03
C ILE A 119 6.71 11.00 -7.86
N THR A 120 6.31 11.50 -9.03
CA THR A 120 5.27 10.86 -9.85
C THR A 120 5.65 9.44 -10.27
N ALA A 121 6.92 9.21 -10.58
CA ALA A 121 7.45 7.89 -10.95
C ALA A 121 7.44 6.89 -9.78
N GLU A 122 7.60 7.34 -8.54
CA GLU A 122 7.59 6.48 -7.35
C GLU A 122 6.19 6.31 -6.75
N MET A 123 5.32 7.31 -6.91
CA MET A 123 3.89 7.23 -6.61
C MET A 123 3.18 6.23 -7.52
N ALA A 124 3.67 6.02 -8.74
CA ALA A 124 3.18 5.03 -9.67
C ALA A 124 3.40 3.57 -9.21
N GLY A 125 4.13 3.33 -8.11
CA GLY A 125 4.82 2.05 -7.94
C GLY A 125 5.84 1.88 -9.07
N PRO A 126 6.45 0.70 -9.28
CA PRO A 126 7.20 0.48 -10.50
C PRO A 126 6.29 0.76 -11.71
N SER A 127 6.58 1.84 -12.45
CA SER A 127 6.07 2.10 -13.79
C SER A 127 6.75 1.16 -14.78
N THR A 128 6.63 -0.14 -14.55
CA THR A 128 6.77 -1.09 -15.64
C THR A 128 5.50 -1.00 -16.47
N PRO A 129 5.56 -0.92 -17.82
CA PRO A 129 4.42 -1.36 -18.61
C PRO A 129 4.07 -2.75 -18.08
N PHE A 130 2.83 -2.93 -17.60
CA PHE A 130 2.28 -4.12 -16.93
C PHE A 130 3.33 -5.14 -16.49
N PRO A 131 3.63 -5.29 -15.18
CA PRO A 131 4.58 -6.32 -14.79
C PRO A 131 4.12 -7.63 -15.46
N ASP A 132 5.07 -8.37 -16.04
CA ASP A 132 4.94 -9.82 -16.15
C ASP A 132 4.17 -10.27 -14.91
N SER A 133 3.12 -11.07 -15.09
CA SER A 133 2.06 -11.41 -14.11
C SER A 133 2.51 -11.90 -12.72
N ASP A 134 3.82 -11.87 -12.47
CA ASP A 134 4.60 -12.25 -11.31
C ASP A 134 4.69 -11.20 -10.17
N LYS A 135 4.22 -9.95 -10.32
CA LYS A 135 4.37 -8.91 -9.26
C LYS A 135 3.12 -8.09 -8.92
N SER A 136 2.01 -8.76 -8.63
CA SER A 136 0.78 -8.10 -8.16
C SER A 136 0.54 -8.37 -6.67
N TRP A 137 1.34 -7.82 -5.76
CA TRP A 137 1.15 -8.00 -4.31
C TRP A 137 0.91 -6.66 -3.58
N PRO A 138 -0.06 -6.58 -2.65
CA PRO A 138 -1.06 -7.59 -2.29
C PRO A 138 -2.28 -7.62 -3.25
N VAL A 139 -2.81 -8.81 -3.56
CA VAL A 139 -4.03 -8.99 -4.37
C VAL A 139 -5.34 -8.93 -3.57
N GLN A 140 -5.26 -9.16 -2.26
CA GLN A 140 -6.46 -9.24 -1.41
C GLN A 140 -7.08 -7.85 -1.27
N LEU A 141 -8.36 -7.69 -1.64
CA LEU A 141 -9.06 -6.40 -1.61
C LEU A 141 -9.01 -5.77 -0.21
N LYS A 142 -9.03 -6.58 0.85
CA LYS A 142 -8.87 -6.12 2.23
C LYS A 142 -7.54 -5.41 2.48
N LEU A 143 -6.45 -5.90 1.90
CA LEU A 143 -5.09 -5.36 2.07
C LEU A 143 -4.72 -4.28 1.05
N LEU A 144 -5.44 -4.21 -0.07
CA LEU A 144 -5.18 -3.27 -1.14
C LEU A 144 -5.33 -1.82 -0.67
N ASN A 145 -4.33 -0.98 -0.96
CA ASN A 145 -4.42 0.47 -0.80
C ASN A 145 -5.18 1.06 -2.00
N PRO A 146 -6.35 1.69 -1.82
CA PRO A 146 -7.16 2.21 -2.92
C PRO A 146 -6.50 3.36 -3.70
N LYS A 147 -5.41 3.94 -3.17
CA LYS A 147 -4.64 5.02 -3.80
C LYS A 147 -3.33 4.55 -4.42
N ALA A 148 -3.12 3.24 -4.53
CA ALA A 148 -1.88 2.71 -5.10
C ALA A 148 -1.77 3.09 -6.59
N GLY A 149 -0.61 3.63 -7.00
CA GLY A 149 -0.43 4.17 -8.35
C GLY A 149 -0.63 3.17 -9.47
N PHE A 150 -0.34 1.89 -9.24
CA PHE A 150 -0.56 0.82 -10.23
C PHE A 150 -2.04 0.57 -10.55
N LEU A 151 -2.99 1.11 -9.77
CA LEU A 151 -4.41 1.06 -10.08
C LEU A 151 -4.81 2.10 -11.14
N ARG A 152 -4.00 3.15 -11.33
CA ARG A 152 -4.36 4.27 -12.21
C ARG A 152 -4.30 3.85 -13.67
N ASN A 153 -5.35 4.15 -14.45
CA ASN A 153 -5.46 3.75 -15.87
C ASN A 153 -5.23 2.24 -16.07
N SER A 154 -5.72 1.42 -15.15
CA SER A 154 -5.51 -0.03 -15.19
C SER A 154 -6.71 -0.77 -15.77
N HIS A 155 -6.44 -1.95 -16.34
CA HIS A 155 -7.44 -3.00 -16.51
C HIS A 155 -7.49 -3.84 -15.23
N LEU A 156 -8.58 -3.71 -14.47
CA LEU A 156 -8.75 -4.41 -13.20
C LEU A 156 -9.31 -5.82 -13.43
N LEU A 157 -8.71 -6.83 -12.81
CA LEU A 157 -9.26 -8.18 -12.70
C LEU A 157 -9.84 -8.35 -11.30
N ILE A 158 -11.16 -8.37 -11.17
CA ILE A 158 -11.84 -8.64 -9.89
C ILE A 158 -12.28 -10.11 -9.89
N ALA A 159 -11.72 -10.93 -9.01
CA ALA A 159 -12.00 -12.36 -9.00
C ALA A 159 -12.39 -12.92 -7.62
N ALA A 160 -13.27 -13.92 -7.60
CA ALA A 160 -13.52 -14.67 -6.36
C ALA A 160 -12.30 -15.54 -6.00
N ASP A 161 -11.95 -15.63 -4.71
CA ASP A 161 -10.72 -16.31 -4.24
C ASP A 161 -10.47 -17.70 -4.85
N CYS A 162 -11.51 -18.53 -4.98
CA CYS A 162 -11.37 -19.90 -5.46
C CYS A 162 -11.10 -20.01 -6.97
N THR A 163 -11.33 -18.96 -7.75
CA THR A 163 -11.32 -19.03 -9.23
C THR A 163 -9.94 -19.42 -9.77
N ALA A 164 -8.87 -18.78 -9.28
CA ALA A 164 -7.50 -19.08 -9.68
C ALA A 164 -7.04 -20.50 -9.29
N PHE A 165 -7.60 -21.05 -8.21
CA PHE A 165 -7.30 -22.42 -7.77
C PHE A 165 -8.17 -23.48 -8.44
N SER A 166 -9.34 -23.09 -8.96
CA SER A 166 -10.30 -24.00 -9.58
C SER A 166 -10.14 -24.06 -11.11
N TYR A 167 -9.51 -23.06 -11.72
CA TYR A 167 -9.25 -22.99 -13.15
C TYR A 167 -7.74 -22.91 -13.42
N GLY A 168 -7.15 -24.01 -13.88
CA GLY A 168 -5.69 -24.17 -13.96
C GLY A 168 -4.99 -23.14 -14.85
N ASP A 169 -5.68 -22.64 -15.87
CA ASP A 169 -5.13 -21.69 -16.83
C ASP A 169 -5.42 -20.22 -16.47
N PHE A 170 -5.83 -19.94 -15.23
CA PHE A 170 -6.31 -18.62 -14.82
C PHE A 170 -5.31 -17.49 -15.05
N HIS A 171 -4.02 -17.74 -14.80
CA HIS A 171 -2.98 -16.74 -15.02
C HIS A 171 -2.87 -16.33 -16.49
N ARG A 172 -2.94 -17.33 -17.39
CA ARG A 172 -2.86 -17.10 -18.84
C ARG A 172 -4.11 -16.41 -19.36
N ASP A 173 -5.28 -16.91 -19.00
CA ASP A 173 -6.52 -16.48 -19.64
C ASP A 173 -7.09 -15.19 -19.02
N PHE A 174 -6.77 -14.92 -17.74
CA PHE A 174 -7.35 -13.79 -17.01
C PHE A 174 -6.35 -12.78 -16.46
N MET A 175 -5.12 -13.15 -16.07
CA MET A 175 -4.22 -12.22 -15.36
C MET A 175 -3.28 -11.40 -16.27
N GLU A 176 -2.98 -11.88 -17.47
CA GLU A 176 -2.06 -11.19 -18.38
C GLU A 176 -2.53 -9.75 -18.67
N GLY A 177 -1.67 -8.77 -18.38
CA GLY A 177 -1.96 -7.35 -18.59
C GLY A 177 -3.06 -6.77 -17.69
N LYS A 178 -3.36 -7.39 -16.53
CA LYS A 178 -4.40 -6.90 -15.61
C LYS A 178 -3.90 -6.78 -14.18
N VAL A 179 -4.53 -5.91 -13.40
CA VAL A 179 -4.28 -5.77 -11.96
C VAL A 179 -5.26 -6.67 -11.20
N PRO A 180 -4.81 -7.80 -10.62
CA PRO A 180 -5.68 -8.71 -9.89
C PRO A 180 -6.07 -8.18 -8.52
N VAL A 181 -7.36 -8.28 -8.23
CA VAL A 181 -7.98 -8.01 -6.94
C VAL A 181 -8.90 -9.17 -6.62
N ILE A 182 -8.71 -9.79 -5.46
CA ILE A 182 -9.51 -10.94 -5.02
C ILE A 182 -10.22 -10.67 -3.71
N PHE A 183 -11.39 -11.28 -3.55
CA PHE A 183 -12.11 -11.39 -2.29
C PHE A 183 -13.14 -12.52 -2.34
N CYS A 184 -13.63 -12.94 -1.17
CA CYS A 184 -14.70 -13.93 -1.07
C CYS A 184 -15.93 -13.35 -0.37
N PRO A 185 -17.04 -13.07 -1.08
CA PRO A 185 -18.22 -12.45 -0.48
C PRO A 185 -18.91 -13.34 0.57
N LYS A 186 -18.58 -14.63 0.62
CA LYS A 186 -19.13 -15.58 1.58
C LYS A 186 -18.29 -15.72 2.86
N LEU A 187 -16.97 -15.61 2.74
CA LEU A 187 -16.04 -15.81 3.86
C LEU A 187 -15.66 -14.49 4.52
N ASP A 188 -15.64 -13.41 3.76
CA ASP A 188 -15.25 -12.11 4.26
C ASP A 188 -16.41 -11.45 5.00
N SER A 189 -16.15 -11.03 6.24
CA SER A 189 -17.16 -10.42 7.11
C SER A 189 -17.40 -8.93 6.85
N GLU A 190 -16.63 -8.32 5.96
CA GLU A 190 -16.57 -6.86 5.75
C GLU A 190 -17.00 -6.44 4.33
N VAL A 191 -18.00 -7.11 3.76
CA VAL A 191 -18.47 -6.87 2.38
C VAL A 191 -18.84 -5.41 2.13
N ASP A 192 -19.46 -4.72 3.09
CA ASP A 192 -19.80 -3.29 2.94
C ASP A 192 -18.55 -2.41 2.77
N LYS A 193 -17.45 -2.74 3.46
CA LYS A 193 -16.17 -2.00 3.30
C LYS A 193 -15.52 -2.25 1.95
N TYR A 194 -15.79 -3.38 1.30
CA TYR A 194 -15.32 -3.65 -0.05
C TYR A 194 -16.04 -2.77 -1.07
N ILE A 195 -17.34 -2.55 -0.88
CA ILE A 195 -18.10 -1.62 -1.71
C ILE A 195 -17.51 -0.21 -1.57
N GLU A 196 -17.28 0.26 -0.35
CA GLU A 196 -16.66 1.58 -0.09
C GLU A 196 -15.27 1.70 -0.74
N LYS A 197 -14.43 0.67 -0.59
CA LYS A 197 -13.08 0.67 -1.14
C LYS A 197 -13.07 0.68 -2.67
N LEU A 198 -13.85 -0.19 -3.31
CA LEU A 198 -13.98 -0.23 -4.76
C LEU A 198 -14.58 1.08 -5.28
N THR A 199 -15.55 1.67 -4.58
CA THR A 199 -16.12 2.98 -4.92
C THR A 199 -15.02 4.05 -4.99
N SER A 200 -14.11 4.10 -4.00
CA SER A 200 -12.97 5.03 -4.03
C SER A 200 -12.01 4.74 -5.18
N ILE A 201 -11.69 3.48 -5.45
CA ILE A 201 -10.83 3.08 -6.56
C ILE A 201 -11.43 3.55 -7.90
N PHE A 202 -12.71 3.27 -8.13
CA PHE A 202 -13.39 3.64 -9.36
C PHE A 202 -13.48 5.16 -9.55
N LYS A 203 -13.69 5.92 -8.47
CA LYS A 203 -13.71 7.40 -8.52
C LYS A 203 -12.34 8.00 -8.87
N ASP A 204 -11.29 7.52 -8.22
CA ASP A 204 -10.02 8.26 -8.13
C ASP A 204 -8.93 7.77 -9.09
N MET A 205 -9.04 6.54 -9.60
CA MET A 205 -7.96 5.86 -10.35
C MET A 205 -8.19 5.78 -11.86
N ASP A 206 -9.32 6.24 -12.40
CA ASP A 206 -9.57 6.22 -13.86
C ASP A 206 -9.41 4.80 -14.47
N ILE A 207 -10.13 3.81 -13.91
CA ILE A 207 -10.07 2.42 -14.37
C ILE A 207 -10.59 2.29 -15.80
N GLU A 208 -9.81 1.66 -16.68
CA GLU A 208 -10.14 1.55 -18.12
C GLU A 208 -11.20 0.49 -18.40
N LYS A 209 -11.07 -0.68 -17.74
CA LYS A 209 -11.93 -1.84 -17.92
C LYS A 209 -11.88 -2.72 -16.67
N ILE A 210 -12.98 -3.42 -16.39
CA ILE A 210 -13.06 -4.45 -15.36
C ILE A 210 -13.31 -5.80 -16.05
N THR A 211 -12.44 -6.77 -15.80
CA THR A 211 -12.76 -8.18 -15.99
C THR A 211 -13.18 -8.76 -14.65
N MET A 212 -14.39 -9.29 -14.57
CA MET A 212 -14.90 -9.93 -13.37
C MET A 212 -14.92 -11.45 -13.58
N VAL A 213 -14.35 -12.22 -12.64
CA VAL A 213 -14.32 -13.69 -12.73
C VAL A 213 -14.89 -14.29 -11.45
N ARG A 214 -15.88 -15.17 -11.59
CA ARG A 214 -16.47 -15.86 -10.44
C ARG A 214 -16.82 -17.29 -10.76
N MET A 215 -17.03 -18.10 -9.73
CA MET A 215 -17.58 -19.45 -9.93
C MET A 215 -19.10 -19.40 -10.17
N GLU A 216 -19.66 -20.42 -10.82
CA GLU A 216 -21.12 -20.53 -11.06
C GLU A 216 -21.95 -20.77 -9.79
N VAL A 217 -21.29 -21.11 -8.68
CA VAL A 217 -21.94 -21.43 -7.41
C VAL A 217 -22.57 -20.21 -6.73
N PRO A 218 -23.66 -20.39 -5.96
CA PRO A 218 -24.38 -19.27 -5.35
C PRO A 218 -23.54 -18.40 -4.41
N CYS A 219 -22.54 -18.98 -3.73
CA CYS A 219 -21.68 -18.23 -2.83
C CYS A 219 -20.84 -17.15 -3.53
N CYS A 220 -20.61 -17.27 -4.84
CA CYS A 220 -19.85 -16.32 -5.63
C CYS A 220 -20.70 -15.21 -6.28
N GLY A 221 -22.03 -15.31 -6.22
CA GLY A 221 -22.93 -14.28 -6.78
C GLY A 221 -22.75 -12.91 -6.14
N GLY A 222 -22.27 -12.86 -4.89
CA GLY A 222 -21.99 -11.61 -4.18
C GLY A 222 -20.86 -10.77 -4.81
N VAL A 223 -19.99 -11.35 -5.65
CA VAL A 223 -18.94 -10.58 -6.34
C VAL A 223 -19.57 -9.54 -7.26
N GLY A 224 -20.52 -9.97 -8.10
CA GLY A 224 -21.26 -9.08 -8.99
C GLY A 224 -21.98 -7.97 -8.23
N SER A 225 -22.71 -8.32 -7.18
CA SER A 225 -23.44 -7.33 -6.37
C SER A 225 -22.53 -6.30 -5.69
N VAL A 226 -21.31 -6.67 -5.31
CA VAL A 226 -20.33 -5.74 -4.73
C VAL A 226 -19.81 -4.77 -5.79
N VAL A 227 -19.44 -5.28 -6.96
CA VAL A 227 -18.92 -4.47 -8.08
C VAL A 227 -19.99 -3.53 -8.61
N GLU A 228 -21.21 -4.00 -8.83
CA GLU A 228 -22.36 -3.21 -9.29
C GLU A 228 -22.66 -2.05 -8.33
N LYS A 229 -22.80 -2.33 -7.03
CA LYS A 229 -23.03 -1.28 -6.02
C LYS A 229 -21.88 -0.27 -5.96
N ALA A 230 -20.63 -0.72 -6.10
CA ALA A 230 -19.48 0.16 -6.10
C ALA A 230 -19.45 1.06 -7.35
N LEU A 231 -19.85 0.55 -8.52
CA LEU A 231 -20.00 1.33 -9.74
C LEU A 231 -21.10 2.39 -9.59
N ASP A 232 -22.27 2.00 -9.09
CA ASP A 232 -23.40 2.90 -8.83
C ASP A 232 -22.99 4.06 -7.90
N LEU A 233 -22.36 3.74 -6.76
CA LEU A 233 -21.88 4.74 -5.80
C LEU A 233 -20.69 5.56 -6.32
N SER A 234 -19.95 5.03 -7.29
CA SER A 234 -18.83 5.72 -7.92
C SER A 234 -19.28 6.77 -8.93
N GLU A 235 -20.50 6.63 -9.47
CA GLU A 235 -21.02 7.44 -10.58
C GLU A 235 -20.11 7.38 -11.83
N LYS A 236 -19.41 6.25 -12.03
CA LYS A 236 -18.52 6.01 -13.16
C LYS A 236 -19.11 4.93 -14.07
N GLU A 237 -19.00 5.16 -15.38
CA GLU A 237 -19.31 4.16 -16.40
C GLU A 237 -18.01 3.45 -16.80
N ILE A 238 -17.75 2.29 -16.18
CA ILE A 238 -16.58 1.45 -16.50
C ILE A 238 -17.07 0.18 -17.20
N PRO A 239 -16.54 -0.19 -18.38
CA PRO A 239 -16.91 -1.44 -19.05
C PRO A 239 -16.58 -2.66 -18.17
N VAL A 240 -17.58 -3.51 -17.93
CA VAL A 240 -17.44 -4.76 -17.17
C VAL A 240 -17.64 -5.95 -18.10
N GLU A 241 -16.67 -6.86 -18.10
CA GLU A 241 -16.76 -8.16 -18.77
C GLU A 241 -16.78 -9.26 -17.71
N GLU A 242 -17.90 -9.97 -17.58
CA GLU A 242 -18.08 -11.06 -16.62
C GLU A 242 -17.77 -12.41 -17.24
N PHE A 243 -16.99 -13.22 -16.53
CA PHE A 243 -16.73 -14.63 -16.82
C PHE A 243 -17.15 -15.50 -15.64
N ILE A 244 -17.86 -16.58 -15.95
CA ILE A 244 -18.35 -17.54 -14.96
C ILE A 244 -17.68 -18.89 -15.20
N ILE A 245 -16.87 -19.32 -14.23
CA ILE A 245 -16.22 -20.64 -14.23
C ILE A 245 -17.20 -21.66 -13.65
N SER A 246 -17.51 -22.70 -14.41
CA SER A 246 -18.34 -23.80 -13.95
C SER A 246 -17.59 -24.71 -12.98
N ILE A 247 -18.31 -25.54 -12.22
CA ILE A 247 -17.70 -26.56 -11.36
C ILE A 247 -16.99 -27.66 -12.16
N THR A 248 -17.23 -27.72 -13.48
CA THR A 248 -16.56 -28.63 -14.43
C THR A 248 -15.35 -27.99 -15.11
N GLY A 249 -15.09 -26.70 -14.89
CA GLY A 249 -13.94 -25.97 -15.44
C GLY A 249 -14.20 -25.25 -16.77
N ASP A 250 -15.44 -25.23 -17.25
CA ASP A 250 -15.84 -24.47 -18.43
C ASP A 250 -16.00 -22.98 -18.10
N VAL A 251 -15.66 -22.10 -19.05
CA VAL A 251 -15.82 -20.65 -18.91
C VAL A 251 -17.01 -20.18 -19.75
N LYS A 252 -17.91 -19.40 -19.15
CA LYS A 252 -19.09 -18.80 -19.78
C LYS A 252 -19.07 -17.28 -19.68
#